data_AF-A0A0L0CLR9-F1
#
_entry.id   AF-A0A0L0CLR9-F1
#
_cell.length_a   1.000
_cell.length_b   1.000
_cell.length_c   1.000
_cell.angle_alpha   90.00
_cell.angle_beta   90.00
_cell.angle_gamma   90.00
#
_symmetry.space_group_name_H-M   'P 1'
#
loop_
_entity.id
_entity.type
_entity.pdbx_description
1 polymer ?
#
loop_
_entity_poly.entity_id
_entity_poly.type
_entity_poly.pdbx_seq_one_letter_code
_entity_poly.pdbx_strand_id
1 'polypeptide(L)'
;MVFSHPPVFRIEWRHNGNPLPRNISQGVIVSNHSLVLQGVTRSTAGNYSCVGFNAEDAPTCVPNQPRIYGVAKQEDAKIKCSVDANPPDVDFTWTFNNSAESIDVATNHISRLGTSSTVTYTPITELDYGTLLCVATNKIGKQRIPCIFHIIAAVIVFVLKFEKIFYLKQINNLLYFDNNNTQNFVLNLKIFFKYILNFNKKFNKNL
;
A
#
# COMPACT_ATOMS: atom_id res chain seq x y z
N MET A 1 25.61 -25.64 0.76
CA MET A 1 25.45 -24.37 0.02
C MET A 1 23.96 -24.10 -0.07
N VAL A 2 23.52 -22.88 0.25
CA VAL A 2 22.09 -22.50 0.18
C VAL A 2 21.85 -21.92 -1.21
N PHE A 3 20.98 -22.54 -2.00
CA PHE A 3 20.61 -22.05 -3.33
C PHE A 3 19.27 -21.33 -3.24
N SER A 4 19.22 -20.07 -3.69
CA SER A 4 17.98 -19.30 -3.82
C SER A 4 18.03 -18.41 -5.06
N HIS A 5 16.87 -18.06 -5.59
CA HIS A 5 16.73 -17.09 -6.67
C HIS A 5 15.67 -16.06 -6.25
N PRO A 6 16.04 -14.79 -6.03
CA PRO A 6 17.38 -14.20 -6.12
C PRO A 6 18.37 -14.78 -5.10
N PRO A 7 19.70 -14.66 -5.33
CA PRO A 7 20.72 -15.23 -4.44
C PRO A 7 20.63 -14.65 -3.03
N VAL A 8 20.91 -15.51 -2.05
CA VAL A 8 21.01 -15.13 -0.64
C VAL A 8 22.13 -14.11 -0.49
N PHE A 9 21.85 -12.98 0.15
CA PHE A 9 22.87 -11.96 0.43
C PHE A 9 23.33 -11.97 1.90
N ARG A 10 22.57 -12.64 2.79
CA ARG A 10 22.88 -12.73 4.21
C ARG A 10 22.45 -14.10 4.76
N ILE A 11 23.27 -14.65 5.65
CA ILE A 11 22.97 -15.88 6.39
C ILE A 11 23.00 -15.61 7.90
N GLU A 12 22.05 -16.20 8.62
CA GLU A 12 21.99 -16.24 10.08
C GLU A 12 22.06 -17.70 10.55
N TRP A 13 23.02 -17.99 11.43
CA TRP A 13 23.10 -19.30 12.09
C TRP A 13 22.25 -19.29 13.36
N ARG A 14 21.66 -20.43 13.68
CA ARG A 14 20.85 -20.62 14.87
C ARG A 14 21.28 -21.86 15.62
N HIS A 15 21.22 -21.80 16.95
CA HIS A 15 21.40 -22.93 17.85
C HIS A 15 20.11 -23.13 18.65
N ASN A 16 19.50 -24.31 18.50
CA ASN A 16 18.20 -24.64 19.10
C ASN A 16 17.11 -23.60 18.78
N GLY A 17 17.12 -23.07 17.55
CA GLY A 17 16.14 -22.09 17.04
C GLY A 17 16.46 -20.62 17.34
N ASN A 18 17.42 -20.34 18.22
CA ASN A 18 17.83 -18.98 18.59
C ASN A 18 19.01 -18.50 17.74
N PRO A 19 19.07 -17.21 17.36
CA PRO A 19 20.22 -16.63 16.66
C PRO A 19 21.52 -16.91 17.41
N LEU A 20 22.51 -17.44 16.69
CA LEU A 20 23.84 -17.73 17.21
C LEU A 20 24.79 -16.60 16.79
N PRO A 21 25.08 -15.62 17.67
CA PRO A 21 25.98 -14.53 17.33
C PRO A 21 27.42 -15.02 17.18
N ARG A 22 28.19 -14.32 16.35
CA ARG A 22 29.65 -14.54 16.26
C ARG A 22 30.28 -14.23 17.61
N ASN A 23 31.00 -15.21 18.19
CA ASN A 23 31.70 -15.05 19.46
C ASN A 23 33.02 -15.83 19.44
N ILE A 24 34.10 -15.16 19.01
CA ILE A 24 35.41 -15.78 18.80
C ILE A 24 35.99 -16.30 20.12
N SER A 25 35.80 -15.58 21.23
CA SER A 25 36.34 -15.98 22.55
C SER A 25 35.68 -17.25 23.09
N GLN A 26 34.45 -17.56 22.65
CA GLN A 26 33.74 -18.81 22.94
C GLN A 26 33.88 -19.85 21.81
N GLY A 27 34.78 -19.63 20.86
CA GLY A 27 35.02 -20.55 19.75
C GLY A 27 33.96 -20.56 18.66
N VAL A 28 33.03 -19.60 18.64
CA VAL A 28 31.95 -19.49 17.64
C VAL A 28 32.38 -18.51 16.53
N ILE A 29 32.80 -19.06 15.40
CA ILE A 29 33.28 -18.30 14.25
C ILE A 29 32.28 -18.48 13.10
N VAL A 30 31.61 -17.38 12.74
CA VAL A 30 30.70 -17.32 11.59
C VAL A 30 31.38 -16.54 10.48
N SER A 31 31.49 -17.14 9.29
CA SER A 31 32.05 -16.52 8.09
C SER A 31 31.15 -16.79 6.89
N ASN A 32 30.35 -15.80 6.50
CA ASN A 32 29.40 -15.81 5.38
C ASN A 32 28.51 -17.08 5.30
N HIS A 33 29.02 -18.18 4.75
CA HIS A 33 28.32 -19.46 4.58
C HIS A 33 28.75 -20.56 5.56
N SER A 34 29.75 -20.31 6.41
CA SER A 34 30.38 -21.33 7.25
C SER A 34 30.24 -20.99 8.73
N LEU A 35 29.86 -21.98 9.54
CA LEU A 35 29.94 -21.95 10.99
C LEU A 35 31.06 -22.90 11.44
N VAL A 36 31.98 -22.37 12.24
CA VAL A 36 33.02 -23.14 12.90
C VAL A 36 32.84 -23.01 14.40
N LEU A 37 32.83 -24.16 15.08
CA LEU A 37 32.75 -24.27 16.54
C LEU A 37 34.07 -24.86 17.05
N GLN A 38 34.76 -24.14 17.93
CA GLN A 38 35.99 -24.58 18.57
C GLN A 38 35.72 -24.90 20.05
N GLY A 39 36.39 -25.92 20.59
CA GLY A 39 36.20 -26.31 21.99
C GLY A 39 34.81 -26.87 22.30
N VAL A 40 34.22 -27.61 21.36
CA VAL A 40 32.88 -28.23 21.48
C VAL A 40 32.80 -29.10 22.74
N THR A 41 31.81 -28.84 23.59
CA THR A 41 31.54 -29.61 24.81
C THR A 41 30.15 -30.24 24.75
N ARG A 42 29.78 -31.05 25.75
CA ARG A 42 28.44 -31.61 25.84
C ARG A 42 27.34 -30.52 25.91
N SER A 43 27.65 -29.34 26.46
CA SER A 43 26.69 -28.23 26.55
C SER A 43 26.46 -27.51 25.22
N THR A 44 27.35 -27.67 24.25
CA THR A 44 27.15 -27.13 22.89
C THR A 44 26.33 -28.07 21.99
N ALA A 45 25.92 -29.24 22.49
CA ALA A 45 25.04 -30.12 21.75
C ALA A 45 23.70 -29.45 21.44
N GLY A 46 23.13 -29.72 20.26
CA GLY A 46 21.86 -29.16 19.85
C GLY A 46 21.70 -29.11 18.34
N ASN A 47 20.58 -28.55 17.90
CA ASN A 47 20.29 -28.37 16.49
C ASN A 47 20.91 -27.06 16.00
N TYR A 48 21.75 -27.14 14.97
CA TYR A 48 22.30 -25.99 14.28
C TYR A 48 21.64 -25.85 12.92
N SER A 49 21.00 -24.70 12.67
CA SER A 49 20.34 -24.42 11.40
C SER A 49 20.84 -23.11 10.80
N CYS A 50 20.77 -23.00 9.48
CA CYS A 50 21.13 -21.82 8.72
C CYS A 50 19.87 -21.24 8.08
N VAL A 51 19.65 -19.94 8.25
CA VAL A 51 18.57 -19.17 7.60
C VAL A 51 19.21 -18.22 6.61
N GLY A 52 18.87 -18.36 5.32
CA GLY A 52 19.29 -17.43 4.27
C GLY A 52 18.22 -16.38 4.04
N PHE A 53 18.63 -15.12 3.87
CA PHE A 53 17.75 -14.01 3.49
C PHE A 53 18.04 -13.57 2.06
N ASN A 54 16.98 -13.49 1.26
CA ASN A 54 17.04 -13.03 -0.10
C ASN A 54 16.39 -11.64 -0.23
N ALA A 55 16.46 -11.06 -1.42
CA ALA A 55 15.83 -9.75 -1.64
C ALA A 55 14.30 -9.78 -1.71
N GLU A 56 13.67 -10.96 -1.74
CA GLU A 56 12.21 -11.12 -1.64
C GLU A 56 11.72 -11.01 -0.20
N ASP A 57 12.61 -11.23 0.78
CA ASP A 57 12.32 -11.02 2.20
C ASP A 57 12.22 -9.52 2.59
N ALA A 58 12.62 -8.61 1.70
CA ALA A 58 12.39 -7.17 1.89
C ALA A 58 10.89 -6.84 1.73
N PRO A 59 10.38 -5.79 2.41
CA PRO A 59 8.95 -5.53 2.42
C PRO A 59 8.38 -5.26 1.01
N THR A 60 7.21 -5.80 0.74
CA THR A 60 6.46 -5.60 -0.52
C THR A 60 5.01 -5.24 -0.23
N CYS A 61 4.35 -4.51 -1.14
CA CYS A 61 2.95 -4.17 -0.92
C CYS A 61 2.06 -5.42 -0.95
N VAL A 62 1.18 -5.57 0.04
CA VAL A 62 0.09 -6.56 -0.05
C VAL A 62 -0.75 -6.25 -1.33
N PRO A 63 -1.11 -7.25 -2.14
CA PRO A 63 -1.94 -7.04 -3.32
C PRO A 63 -3.35 -6.57 -2.95
N ASN A 64 -4.06 -5.98 -3.91
CA ASN A 64 -5.49 -5.62 -3.79
C ASN A 64 -5.85 -4.61 -2.68
N GLN A 65 -4.90 -3.81 -2.21
CA GLN A 65 -5.20 -2.65 -1.35
C GLN A 65 -5.83 -1.50 -2.16
N PRO A 66 -6.73 -0.68 -1.58
CA PRO A 66 -7.24 0.52 -2.24
C PRO A 66 -6.10 1.46 -2.65
N ARG A 67 -6.04 1.83 -3.93
CA ARG A 67 -4.98 2.70 -4.48
C ARG A 67 -5.41 4.13 -4.75
N ILE A 68 -6.71 4.39 -4.73
CA ILE A 68 -7.29 5.69 -5.06
C ILE A 68 -8.26 6.06 -3.93
N TYR A 69 -8.07 7.25 -3.37
CA TYR A 69 -8.92 7.83 -2.34
C TYR A 69 -9.47 9.14 -2.87
N GLY A 70 -10.80 9.19 -3.02
CA GLY A 70 -11.52 10.44 -3.23
C GLY A 70 -11.72 11.13 -1.89
N VAL A 71 -11.14 12.32 -1.72
CA VAL A 71 -11.17 13.05 -0.45
C VAL A 71 -11.72 14.45 -0.71
N ALA A 72 -12.67 14.91 0.10
CA ALA A 72 -13.13 16.29 0.01
C ALA A 72 -12.12 17.23 0.67
N LYS A 73 -12.08 18.47 0.18
CA LYS A 73 -11.27 19.52 0.79
C LYS A 73 -11.63 19.68 2.26
N GLN A 74 -10.63 19.76 3.14
CA GLN A 74 -10.76 19.84 4.60
C GLN A 74 -11.37 18.61 5.27
N GLU A 75 -11.48 17.48 4.57
CA GLU A 75 -11.95 16.22 5.15
C GLU A 75 -10.76 15.28 5.42
N ASP A 76 -10.79 14.62 6.58
CA ASP A 76 -9.76 13.66 6.98
C ASP A 76 -9.94 12.33 6.23
N ALA A 77 -8.90 11.90 5.52
CA ALA A 77 -8.81 10.57 4.95
C ALA A 77 -7.81 9.71 5.72
N LYS A 78 -8.17 8.45 5.98
CA LYS A 78 -7.27 7.46 6.58
C LYS A 78 -6.79 6.49 5.51
N ILE A 79 -5.52 6.58 5.16
CA ILE A 79 -4.90 5.75 4.13
C ILE A 79 -4.05 4.70 4.80
N LYS A 80 -4.46 3.44 4.66
CA LYS A 80 -3.75 2.28 5.21
C LYS A 80 -2.82 1.67 4.16
N CYS A 81 -1.56 1.55 4.51
CA CYS A 81 -0.54 0.81 3.79
C CYS A 81 -0.21 -0.47 4.56
N SER A 82 -0.38 -1.61 3.91
CA SER A 82 -0.02 -2.93 4.43
C SER A 82 1.10 -3.53 3.58
N VAL A 83 2.10 -4.12 4.21
CA VAL A 83 3.19 -4.80 3.52
C VAL A 83 3.29 -6.26 3.96
N ASP A 84 3.76 -7.10 3.06
CA ASP A 84 4.28 -8.41 3.38
C ASP A 84 5.80 -8.28 3.57
N ALA A 85 6.31 -8.80 4.68
CA ALA A 85 7.71 -8.60 5.08
C ALA A 85 8.20 -9.72 5.98
N ASN A 86 9.44 -10.15 5.73
CA ASN A 86 10.11 -11.16 6.53
C ASN A 86 11.52 -10.69 6.94
N PRO A 87 11.77 -10.32 8.21
CA PRO A 87 10.89 -10.41 9.36
C PRO A 87 9.77 -9.36 9.34
N PRO A 88 8.73 -9.55 10.18
CA PRO A 88 7.56 -8.66 10.24
C PRO A 88 7.80 -7.34 10.98
N ASP A 89 8.96 -7.13 11.59
CA ASP A 89 9.30 -5.84 12.19
C ASP A 89 9.74 -4.87 11.08
N VAL A 90 8.89 -3.88 10.81
CA VAL A 90 9.01 -2.95 9.69
C VAL A 90 8.79 -1.49 10.10
N ASP A 91 9.73 -0.61 9.78
CA ASP A 91 9.53 0.82 9.90
C ASP A 91 8.89 1.39 8.62
N PHE A 92 8.11 2.46 8.76
CA PHE A 92 7.40 3.09 7.66
C PHE A 92 7.79 4.56 7.51
N THR A 93 7.89 4.99 6.26
CA THR A 93 8.02 6.39 5.87
C THR A 93 6.94 6.72 4.87
N TRP A 94 6.33 7.90 5.03
CA TRP A 94 5.32 8.43 4.13
C TRP A 94 5.81 9.73 3.52
N THR A 95 5.72 9.83 2.21
CA THR A 95 6.09 11.03 1.46
C THR A 95 4.90 11.42 0.57
N PHE A 96 4.48 12.67 0.65
CA PHE A 96 3.55 13.26 -0.31
C PHE A 96 4.32 13.79 -1.52
N ASN A 97 3.78 13.58 -2.72
CA ASN A 97 4.40 13.96 -3.97
C ASN A 97 3.34 14.45 -4.97
N ASN A 98 3.56 15.66 -5.48
CA ASN A 98 2.80 16.27 -6.58
C ASN A 98 3.77 16.88 -7.61
N SER A 99 3.25 17.63 -8.60
CA SER A 99 4.11 18.25 -9.63
C SER A 99 5.03 19.37 -9.12
N ALA A 100 4.74 19.94 -7.95
CA ALA A 100 5.46 21.09 -7.39
C ALA A 100 6.49 20.67 -6.34
N GLU A 101 6.18 19.65 -5.53
CA GLU A 101 6.96 19.30 -4.35
C GLU A 101 6.84 17.80 -3.97
N SER A 102 7.84 17.34 -3.23
CA SER A 102 7.86 16.04 -2.57
C SER A 102 8.30 16.24 -1.13
N ILE A 103 7.40 15.98 -0.18
CA ILE A 103 7.57 16.32 1.24
C ILE A 103 7.26 15.10 2.11
N ASP A 104 8.09 14.86 3.12
CA ASP A 104 7.84 13.83 4.12
C ASP A 104 6.67 14.21 5.04
N VAL A 105 5.73 13.28 5.23
CA VAL A 105 4.58 13.48 6.10
C VAL A 105 5.03 13.40 7.56
N ALA A 106 4.61 14.37 8.37
CA ALA A 106 5.00 14.44 9.77
C ALA A 106 4.48 13.24 10.58
N THR A 107 5.32 12.75 11.50
CA THR A 107 5.11 11.48 12.23
C THR A 107 3.87 11.47 13.10
N ASN A 108 3.40 12.63 13.56
CA ASN A 108 2.17 12.78 14.34
C ASN A 108 0.90 12.39 13.55
N HIS A 109 0.95 12.40 12.22
CA HIS A 109 -0.16 11.96 11.36
C HIS A 109 -0.14 10.46 11.05
N ILE A 110 0.89 9.75 11.53
CA ILE A 110 1.18 8.37 11.16
C ILE A 110 0.98 7.47 12.38
N SER A 111 0.24 6.39 12.17
CA SER A 111 0.10 5.30 13.15
C SER A 111 0.66 4.01 12.56
N ARG A 112 1.36 3.21 13.38
CA ARG A 112 1.93 1.92 12.98
C ARG A 112 1.33 0.80 13.80
N LEU A 113 0.98 -0.31 13.13
CA LEU A 113 0.50 -1.54 13.74
C LEU A 113 1.04 -2.74 12.97
N GLY A 114 2.06 -3.41 13.53
CA GLY A 114 2.71 -4.55 12.89
C GLY A 114 3.24 -4.21 11.50
N THR A 115 2.86 -5.00 10.49
CA THR A 115 3.21 -4.77 9.07
C THR A 115 2.28 -3.79 8.36
N SER A 116 1.61 -2.92 9.08
CA SER A 116 0.75 -1.88 8.53
C SER A 116 1.04 -0.50 9.13
N SER A 117 0.89 0.52 8.30
CA SER A 117 0.91 1.92 8.71
C SER A 117 -0.31 2.64 8.16
N THR A 118 -0.94 3.49 8.96
CA THR A 118 -2.06 4.33 8.54
C THR A 118 -1.69 5.79 8.72
N VAL A 119 -1.81 6.56 7.64
CA VAL A 119 -1.64 8.02 7.65
C VAL A 119 -3.02 8.69 7.62
N THR A 120 -3.20 9.71 8.45
CA THR A 120 -4.37 10.61 8.40
C THR A 120 -3.98 11.83 7.57
N TYR A 121 -4.61 12.03 6.42
CA TYR A 121 -4.29 13.07 5.45
C TYR A 121 -5.50 13.96 5.17
N THR A 122 -5.29 15.28 5.19
CA THR A 122 -6.36 16.28 5.08
C THR A 122 -5.95 17.32 4.03
N PRO A 123 -6.50 17.27 2.80
CA PRO A 123 -6.16 18.23 1.76
C PRO A 123 -6.76 19.61 2.08
N ILE A 124 -5.95 20.66 2.11
CA ILE A 124 -6.37 22.02 2.45
C ILE A 124 -6.53 22.89 1.21
N THR A 125 -5.71 22.66 0.18
CA THR A 125 -5.67 23.38 -1.09
C THR A 125 -5.73 22.41 -2.27
N GLU A 126 -5.94 22.92 -3.48
CA GLU A 126 -5.93 22.08 -4.70
C GLU A 126 -4.55 21.46 -4.97
N LEU A 127 -3.47 22.03 -4.42
CA LEU A 127 -2.11 21.50 -4.55
C LEU A 127 -1.87 20.31 -3.60
N ASP A 128 -2.73 20.10 -2.60
CA ASP A 128 -2.62 18.97 -1.67
C ASP A 128 -3.23 17.68 -2.25
N TYR A 129 -3.70 17.72 -3.50
CA TYR A 129 -4.04 16.52 -4.25
C TYR A 129 -2.82 16.01 -5.02
N GLY A 130 -2.60 14.71 -4.96
CA GLY A 130 -1.36 14.13 -5.46
C GLY A 130 -1.22 12.67 -5.04
N THR A 131 0.00 12.28 -4.73
CA THR A 131 0.33 10.88 -4.45
C THR A 131 1.01 10.74 -3.10
N LEU A 132 0.52 9.83 -2.27
CA LEU A 132 1.20 9.38 -1.07
C LEU A 132 2.01 8.12 -1.37
N LEU A 133 3.28 8.16 -1.02
CA LEU A 133 4.24 7.08 -1.16
C LEU A 133 4.51 6.50 0.22
N CYS A 134 4.08 5.27 0.45
CA CYS A 134 4.43 4.50 1.64
C CYS A 134 5.62 3.60 1.33
N VAL A 135 6.67 3.72 2.15
CA VAL A 135 7.86 2.87 2.06
C VAL A 135 8.05 2.15 3.39
N ALA A 136 8.11 0.82 3.33
CA ALA A 136 8.47 -0.01 4.47
C ALA A 136 9.94 -0.44 4.42
N THR A 137 10.57 -0.58 5.60
CA THR A 137 11.95 -1.06 5.76
C THR A 137 12.01 -2.06 6.91
N ASN A 138 12.58 -3.24 6.67
CA ASN A 138 12.91 -4.19 7.74
C ASN A 138 14.43 -4.35 7.86
N LYS A 139 14.90 -5.24 8.75
CA LYS A 139 16.33 -5.55 8.92
C LYS A 139 17.02 -6.12 7.67
N ILE A 140 16.25 -6.58 6.68
CA ILE A 140 16.74 -7.16 5.42
C ILE A 140 16.95 -6.04 4.41
N GLY A 141 16.01 -5.12 4.29
CA GLY A 141 16.21 -3.93 3.48
C GLY A 141 14.97 -3.06 3.34
N LYS A 142 15.15 -2.00 2.55
CA LYS A 142 14.09 -1.08 2.14
C LYS A 142 13.28 -1.69 1.00
N GLN A 143 11.98 -1.49 1.05
CA GLN A 143 11.06 -1.83 -0.03
C GLN A 143 11.51 -1.24 -1.37
N ARG A 144 11.60 -2.10 -2.40
CA ARG A 144 12.08 -1.69 -3.75
C ARG A 144 11.10 -0.78 -4.48
N ILE A 145 9.81 -1.11 -4.39
CA ILE A 145 8.72 -0.36 -5.05
C ILE A 145 7.77 0.13 -3.94
N PRO A 146 7.66 1.46 -3.71
CA PRO A 146 6.76 2.00 -2.70
C PRO A 146 5.31 1.61 -2.97
N CYS A 147 4.50 1.55 -1.92
CA CYS A 147 3.05 1.51 -2.09
C CYS A 147 2.57 2.92 -2.46
N ILE A 148 2.03 3.03 -3.66
CA ILE A 148 1.55 4.29 -4.24
C ILE A 148 0.05 4.40 -3.97
N PHE A 149 -0.39 5.56 -3.48
CA PHE A 149 -1.79 5.90 -3.24
C PHE A 149 -2.10 7.27 -3.84
N HIS A 150 -3.15 7.37 -4.64
CA HIS A 150 -3.58 8.62 -5.27
C HIS A 150 -4.69 9.27 -4.45
N ILE A 151 -4.46 10.51 -4.04
CA ILE A 151 -5.44 11.36 -3.38
C ILE A 151 -6.02 12.28 -4.44
N ILE A 152 -7.27 12.03 -4.80
CA ILE A 152 -7.99 12.80 -5.81
C ILE A 152 -9.11 13.58 -5.15
N ALA A 153 -9.40 14.77 -5.69
CA ALA A 153 -10.53 15.55 -5.21
C ALA A 153 -11.83 14.74 -5.37
N ALA A 154 -12.49 14.46 -4.25
CA ALA A 154 -13.87 14.00 -4.30
C ALA A 154 -14.72 15.19 -4.73
N VAL A 155 -15.02 15.25 -6.02
CA VAL A 155 -16.11 16.10 -6.47
C VAL A 155 -17.37 15.47 -5.92
N ILE A 156 -17.95 16.11 -4.90
CA ILE A 156 -19.36 15.93 -4.59
C ILE A 156 -20.11 16.47 -5.81
N VAL A 157 -20.14 15.69 -6.88
CA VAL A 157 -21.33 15.67 -7.72
C VAL A 157 -22.36 15.27 -6.69
N PHE A 158 -23.16 16.22 -6.23
CA PHE A 158 -24.33 15.92 -5.42
C PHE A 158 -24.87 14.64 -6.01
N VAL A 159 -24.77 13.54 -5.26
CA VAL A 159 -25.66 12.43 -5.50
C VAL A 159 -26.99 13.08 -5.18
N LEU A 160 -27.58 13.75 -6.18
CA LEU A 160 -28.99 14.01 -6.21
C LEU A 160 -29.52 12.63 -5.91
N LYS A 161 -30.08 12.46 -4.71
CA LYS A 161 -30.81 11.27 -4.32
C LYS A 161 -31.63 10.88 -5.54
N PHE A 162 -31.16 9.88 -6.29
CA PHE A 162 -31.84 9.39 -7.49
C PHE A 162 -33.09 8.58 -7.09
N GLU A 163 -33.46 8.58 -5.81
CA GLU A 163 -34.69 7.99 -5.32
C GLU A 163 -35.97 8.73 -5.77
N LYS A 164 -35.87 9.94 -6.35
CA LYS A 164 -37.06 10.67 -6.84
C LYS A 164 -37.18 10.83 -8.36
N ILE A 165 -36.21 10.37 -9.16
CA ILE A 165 -36.27 10.54 -10.63
C ILE A 165 -36.94 9.35 -11.34
N PHE A 166 -37.29 8.27 -10.63
CA PHE A 166 -38.16 7.21 -11.18
C PHE A 166 -39.62 7.64 -11.45
N TYR A 167 -40.03 8.84 -11.03
CA TYR A 167 -41.39 9.34 -11.29
C TYR A 167 -41.64 9.83 -12.71
N LEU A 168 -40.61 10.03 -13.53
CA LEU A 168 -40.79 10.25 -14.97
C LEU A 168 -40.69 8.93 -15.71
N LYS A 169 -41.75 8.15 -15.55
CA LYS A 169 -42.16 7.00 -16.35
C LYS A 169 -42.38 7.44 -17.81
N GLN A 170 -41.32 7.84 -18.53
CA GLN A 170 -41.42 8.18 -19.96
C GLN A 170 -40.09 8.13 -20.71
N ILE A 171 -39.26 7.13 -20.47
CA ILE A 171 -38.16 6.79 -21.38
C ILE A 171 -38.15 5.28 -21.62
N ASN A 172 -39.16 4.79 -22.34
CA ASN A 172 -39.29 3.38 -22.71
C ASN A 172 -38.36 2.92 -23.85
N ASN A 173 -37.36 3.71 -24.26
CA ASN A 173 -36.53 3.39 -25.44
C ASN A 173 -35.00 3.54 -25.24
N LEU A 174 -34.48 3.57 -24.02
CA LEU A 174 -33.04 3.82 -23.78
C LEU A 174 -32.29 2.73 -23.01
N LEU A 175 -32.87 1.54 -22.85
CA LEU A 175 -32.24 0.41 -22.19
C LEU A 175 -32.21 -0.78 -23.15
N TYR A 176 -31.02 -1.18 -23.60
CA TYR A 176 -30.84 -2.50 -24.20
C TYR A 176 -30.37 -3.44 -23.08
N PHE A 177 -31.15 -4.49 -22.84
CA PHE A 177 -30.84 -5.53 -21.85
C PHE A 177 -29.90 -6.54 -22.51
N ASP A 178 -28.68 -6.69 -21.99
CA ASP A 178 -27.85 -7.85 -22.31
C ASP A 178 -28.11 -8.92 -21.23
N ASN A 179 -28.62 -10.07 -21.66
CA ASN A 179 -29.19 -11.10 -20.78
C ASN A 179 -28.15 -12.00 -20.07
N ASN A 180 -26.90 -11.57 -19.95
CA ASN A 180 -25.85 -12.32 -19.27
C ASN A 180 -25.43 -11.68 -17.93
N ASN A 181 -26.32 -11.82 -16.94
CA ASN A 181 -26.08 -11.91 -15.49
C ASN A 181 -25.02 -11.01 -14.81
N THR A 182 -24.77 -9.82 -15.32
CA THR A 182 -24.18 -8.72 -14.54
C THR A 182 -24.91 -7.43 -14.87
N GLN A 183 -25.47 -6.77 -13.85
CA GLN A 183 -26.17 -5.49 -13.98
C GLN A 183 -25.17 -4.37 -14.29
N ASN A 184 -24.66 -4.32 -15.52
CA ASN A 184 -23.84 -3.23 -16.01
C ASN A 184 -24.69 -2.28 -16.83
N PHE A 185 -25.03 -1.14 -16.23
CA PHE A 185 -25.64 -0.01 -16.93
C PHE A 185 -24.54 0.80 -17.62
N VAL A 186 -24.35 0.59 -18.93
CA VAL A 186 -23.44 1.43 -19.72
C VAL A 186 -24.23 2.62 -20.25
N LEU A 187 -24.10 3.78 -19.59
CA LEU A 187 -24.62 5.03 -20.13
C LEU A 187 -23.73 5.50 -21.30
N ASN A 188 -24.31 5.74 -22.47
CA ASN A 188 -23.55 6.25 -23.61
C ASN A 188 -22.99 7.66 -23.30
N LEU A 189 -21.66 7.80 -23.33
CA LEU A 189 -20.93 9.04 -23.03
C LEU A 189 -21.43 10.25 -23.83
N LYS A 190 -21.88 10.07 -25.08
CA LYS A 190 -22.43 11.17 -25.90
C LYS A 190 -23.73 11.75 -25.31
N ILE A 191 -24.53 10.91 -24.64
CA ILE A 191 -25.81 11.32 -24.05
C ILE A 191 -25.57 11.98 -22.69
N PHE A 192 -24.63 11.46 -21.90
CA PHE A 192 -24.20 12.06 -20.63
C PHE A 192 -23.73 13.51 -20.82
N PHE A 193 -22.84 13.76 -21.81
CA PHE A 193 -22.39 15.12 -22.13
C PHE A 193 -23.53 16.04 -22.61
N LYS A 194 -24.48 15.52 -23.39
CA LYS A 194 -25.64 16.30 -23.87
C LYS A 194 -26.58 16.70 -22.72
N TYR A 195 -26.74 15.85 -21.71
CA TYR A 195 -27.52 16.15 -20.51
C TYR A 195 -26.83 17.20 -19.62
N ILE A 196 -25.52 17.07 -19.40
CA ILE A 196 -24.74 18.06 -18.65
C ILE A 196 -24.78 19.44 -19.33
N LEU A 197 -24.59 19.50 -20.65
CA LEU A 197 -24.63 20.76 -21.40
C LEU A 197 -26.02 21.44 -21.35
N ASN A 198 -27.10 20.66 -21.40
CA ASN A 198 -28.45 21.21 -21.27
C ASN A 198 -28.77 21.69 -19.84
N PHE A 199 -28.19 21.06 -18.82
CA PHE A 199 -28.36 21.49 -17.43
C PHE A 199 -27.67 22.85 -17.18
N ASN A 200 -26.44 23.03 -17.67
CA ASN A 200 -25.72 24.31 -17.58
C ASN A 200 -26.44 25.44 -18.33
N LYS A 201 -27.05 25.17 -19.49
CA LYS A 201 -27.87 26.14 -20.22
C LYS A 201 -29.12 26.59 -19.47
N LYS A 202 -29.69 25.73 -18.61
CA LYS A 202 -30.89 26.02 -17.83
C LYS A 202 -30.56 26.80 -16.55
N PHE A 203 -29.37 26.60 -15.99
CA PHE A 203 -28.89 27.34 -14.83
C PHE A 203 -28.55 28.80 -15.17
N ASN A 204 -27.90 29.05 -16.32
CA ASN A 204 -27.55 30.40 -16.78
C ASN A 204 -28.73 31.27 -17.27
N LYS A 205 -29.97 30.76 -17.23
CA LYS A 205 -31.17 31.55 -17.55
C LYS A 205 -31.92 32.07 -16.30
N ASN A 206 -31.46 31.68 -15.10
CA ASN A 206 -32.08 32.06 -13.83
C ASN A 206 -31.12 32.88 -12.93
N LEU A 207 -30.18 33.60 -13.54
CA LEU A 207 -29.42 34.71 -12.94
C LEU A 207 -29.66 35.96 -13.78
#